data_AF-A0A2W5ZQF7-F1
#
_entry.id   AF-A0A2W5ZQF7-F1
#
_cell.length_a   1.000
_cell.length_b   1.000
_cell.length_c   1.000
_cell.angle_alpha   90.00
_cell.angle_beta   90.00
_cell.angle_gamma   90.00
#
_symmetry.space_group_name_H-M   'P 1'
#
loop_
_entity.id
_entity.type
_entity.pdbx_description
1 polymer ?
#
loop_
_entity_poly.entity_id
_entity_poly.type
_entity_poly.pdbx_seq_one_letter_code
_entity_poly.pdbx_strand_id
1 'polypeptide(L)'
;MGRWEPNAPGRLQQAAFELYTERGYDQTTVAEIAASAGLTERTFFRHFADKREVLFEGGDRFRATLVDAVDAVPPSATTLEAVTAGLKAAGSVFPTPQLVRRRQALILANPELQERELIKLASLAASLGEALRRRGMPDTAAELAAETGVAVLRIALTRWIEDPVERPWEVHVSEVMDELRRITAERSGVAHGLKRSMGSGRARAEASAVLG
;
A
#
# COMPACT_ATOMS: atom_id res chain seq x y z
N MET A 1 24.50 24.96 24.57
CA MET A 1 23.63 24.81 23.39
C MET A 1 23.40 23.32 23.19
N GLY A 2 22.19 22.83 23.48
CA GLY A 2 21.88 21.40 23.59
C GLY A 2 22.16 20.65 22.30
N ARG A 3 22.99 19.60 22.41
CA ARG A 3 23.30 18.61 21.38
C ARG A 3 21.98 17.92 21.02
N TRP A 4 21.39 18.26 19.88
CA TRP A 4 20.12 17.68 19.43
C TRP A 4 20.28 16.17 19.28
N GLU A 5 19.37 15.39 19.87
CA GLU A 5 19.25 13.97 19.53
C GLU A 5 18.93 13.83 18.03
N PRO A 6 19.59 12.91 17.32
CA PRO A 6 19.55 12.83 15.87
C PRO A 6 18.25 12.18 15.37
N ASN A 7 17.08 12.76 15.65
CA ASN A 7 15.81 12.46 14.98
C ASN A 7 14.71 13.50 15.28
N ALA A 8 14.92 14.77 14.91
CA ALA A 8 13.89 15.79 15.10
C ALA A 8 12.53 15.41 14.44
N PRO A 9 12.47 14.88 13.21
CA PRO A 9 11.21 14.46 12.60
C PRO A 9 10.48 13.36 13.38
N GLY A 10 11.19 12.32 13.81
CA GLY A 10 10.58 11.23 14.58
C GLY A 10 10.10 11.66 15.96
N ARG A 11 10.81 12.57 16.63
CA ARG A 11 10.35 13.16 17.91
C ARG A 11 9.08 13.98 17.75
N LEU A 12 8.99 14.77 16.68
CA LEU A 12 7.77 15.52 16.35
C LEU A 12 6.60 14.58 16.05
N GLN A 13 6.85 13.49 15.30
CA GLN A 13 5.83 12.50 14.99
C GLN A 13 5.32 11.79 16.24
N GLN A 14 6.21 11.36 17.13
CA GLN A 14 5.83 10.73 18.39
C GLN A 14 4.98 11.67 19.25
N ALA A 15 5.44 12.93 19.44
CA ALA A 15 4.70 13.94 20.21
C ALA A 15 3.32 14.25 19.59
N ALA A 16 3.23 14.28 18.26
CA ALA A 16 1.97 14.47 17.57
C ALA A 16 0.99 13.32 17.83
N PHE A 17 1.44 12.06 17.72
CA PHE A 17 0.60 10.90 18.00
C PHE A 17 0.07 10.88 19.45
N GLU A 18 0.91 11.22 20.42
CA GLU A 18 0.52 11.33 21.83
C GLU A 18 -0.55 12.40 22.01
N LEU A 19 -0.30 13.62 21.54
CA LEU A 19 -1.26 14.73 21.68
C LEU A 19 -2.58 14.48 20.93
N TYR A 20 -2.52 13.91 19.73
CA TYR A 20 -3.75 13.57 18.98
C TYR A 20 -4.58 12.51 19.71
N THR A 21 -3.94 11.58 20.40
CA THR A 21 -4.64 10.54 21.18
C THR A 21 -5.24 11.13 22.47
N GLU A 22 -4.52 12.02 23.14
CA GLU A 22 -4.94 12.59 24.44
C GLU A 22 -5.98 13.70 24.31
N ARG A 23 -5.83 14.58 23.33
CA ARG A 23 -6.61 15.83 23.19
C ARG A 23 -7.50 15.86 21.96
N GLY A 24 -7.29 14.92 21.05
CA GLY A 24 -7.91 14.94 19.73
C GLY A 24 -7.07 15.72 18.72
N TYR A 25 -7.19 15.29 17.46
CA TYR A 25 -6.45 15.84 16.34
C TYR A 25 -6.75 17.34 16.11
N ASP A 26 -8.02 17.74 16.13
CA ASP A 26 -8.44 19.12 15.84
C ASP A 26 -7.93 20.12 16.88
N GLN A 27 -7.95 19.75 18.16
CA GLN A 27 -7.57 20.60 19.29
C GLN A 27 -6.05 20.77 19.43
N THR A 28 -5.26 19.95 18.74
CA THR A 28 -3.80 19.99 18.84
C THR A 28 -3.19 20.96 17.83
N THR A 29 -2.27 21.81 18.30
CA THR A 29 -1.54 22.79 17.51
C THR A 29 -0.08 22.39 17.23
N VAL A 30 0.52 22.98 16.18
CA VAL A 30 1.94 22.80 15.86
C VAL A 30 2.85 23.26 17.01
N ALA A 31 2.47 24.35 17.69
CA ALA A 31 3.19 24.88 18.84
C ALA A 31 3.28 23.86 19.99
N GLU A 32 2.15 23.22 20.32
CA GLU A 32 2.10 22.18 21.35
C GLU A 32 2.90 20.95 20.97
N ILE A 33 2.82 20.50 19.71
CA ILE A 33 3.62 19.37 19.22
C ILE A 33 5.11 19.67 19.34
N ALA A 34 5.55 20.84 18.88
CA ALA A 34 6.94 21.25 18.96
C ALA A 34 7.41 21.34 20.42
N ALA A 35 6.63 21.99 21.29
CA ALA A 35 6.95 22.12 22.70
C ALA A 35 7.03 20.76 23.41
N SER A 36 6.07 19.86 23.18
CA SER A 36 6.06 18.50 23.72
C SER A 36 7.28 17.69 23.25
N ALA A 37 7.68 17.86 21.99
CA ALA A 37 8.89 17.26 21.45
C ALA A 37 10.19 17.92 21.97
N GLY A 38 10.14 19.01 22.74
CA GLY A 38 11.31 19.79 23.19
C GLY A 38 11.99 20.60 22.07
N LEU A 39 11.21 21.00 21.06
CA LEU A 39 11.65 21.67 19.84
C LEU A 39 10.88 22.99 19.65
N THR A 40 11.23 23.75 18.60
CA THR A 40 10.56 25.01 18.26
C THR A 40 9.63 24.83 17.07
N GLU A 41 8.63 25.69 16.92
CA GLU A 41 7.78 25.73 15.72
C GLU A 41 8.60 25.92 14.44
N ARG A 42 9.64 26.75 14.48
CA ARG A 42 10.58 26.91 13.36
C ARG A 42 11.22 25.57 12.95
N THR A 43 11.55 24.71 13.92
CA THR A 43 12.05 23.36 13.63
C THR A 43 10.95 22.47 13.06
N PHE A 44 9.71 22.56 13.56
CA PHE A 44 8.58 21.84 12.97
C PHE A 44 8.41 22.18 11.48
N PHE A 45 8.29 23.46 11.15
CA PHE A 45 8.05 23.92 9.78
C PHE A 45 9.21 23.67 8.81
N ARG A 46 10.42 23.40 9.33
CA ARG A 46 11.54 22.92 8.51
C ARG A 46 11.33 21.49 7.99
N HIS A 47 10.53 20.68 8.69
CA HIS A 47 10.31 19.27 8.37
C HIS A 47 8.92 19.00 7.81
N PHE A 48 7.89 19.70 8.31
CA PHE A 48 6.50 19.46 7.95
C PHE A 48 5.79 20.77 7.61
N ALA A 49 5.05 20.79 6.50
CA ALA A 49 4.33 21.98 6.08
C ALA A 49 3.18 22.35 7.03
N ASP A 50 2.55 21.33 7.63
CA ASP A 50 1.47 21.49 8.60
C ASP A 50 1.38 20.26 9.52
N LYS A 51 0.44 20.28 10.47
CA LYS A 51 0.23 19.20 11.43
C LYS A 51 -0.20 17.87 10.80
N ARG A 52 -0.84 17.87 9.62
CA ARG A 52 -1.26 16.64 8.92
C ARG A 52 -0.04 15.88 8.42
N GLU A 53 0.93 16.60 7.86
CA GLU A 53 2.11 16.00 7.21
C GLU A 53 2.96 15.16 8.18
N VAL A 54 2.90 15.44 9.49
CA VAL A 54 3.64 14.66 10.50
C VAL A 54 3.21 13.17 10.53
N LEU A 55 1.95 12.87 10.20
CA LEU A 55 1.41 11.51 10.14
C LEU A 55 1.92 10.73 8.92
N PHE A 56 2.50 11.43 7.93
CA PHE A 56 3.02 10.86 6.69
C PHE A 56 4.55 10.86 6.67
N GLU A 57 5.20 11.12 7.80
CA GLU A 57 6.65 11.04 7.89
C GLU A 57 7.14 9.66 7.49
N GLY A 58 8.17 9.64 6.64
CA GLY A 58 8.68 8.44 6.00
C GLY A 58 8.00 8.06 4.68
N GLY A 59 6.93 8.73 4.27
CA GLY A 59 6.25 8.46 2.99
C GLY A 59 7.16 8.64 1.77
N ASP A 60 8.06 9.62 1.79
CA ASP A 60 9.04 9.82 0.72
C ASP A 60 10.09 8.70 0.68
N ARG A 61 10.55 8.23 1.85
CA ARG A 61 11.44 7.07 1.95
C ARG A 61 10.74 5.80 1.48
N PHE A 62 9.49 5.60 1.87
CA PHE A 62 8.66 4.46 1.44
C PHE A 62 8.56 4.43 -0.08
N ARG A 63 8.23 5.57 -0.70
CA ARG A 63 8.16 5.69 -2.16
C ARG A 63 9.50 5.42 -2.84
N ALA A 64 10.60 5.97 -2.33
CA ALA A 64 11.93 5.74 -2.87
C ALA A 64 12.31 4.26 -2.81
N THR A 65 12.20 3.63 -1.63
CA THR A 65 12.48 2.20 -1.44
C THR A 65 11.63 1.31 -2.36
N LEU A 66 10.35 1.66 -2.56
CA LEU A 66 9.47 0.95 -3.48
C LEU A 66 9.97 1.02 -4.91
N VAL A 67 10.29 2.24 -5.39
CA VAL A 67 10.76 2.47 -6.76
C VAL A 67 12.11 1.81 -7.00
N ASP A 68 13.05 1.97 -6.06
CA ASP A 68 14.38 1.36 -6.15
C ASP A 68 14.29 -0.17 -6.25
N ALA A 69 13.41 -0.79 -5.48
CA ALA A 69 13.20 -2.23 -5.53
C ALA A 69 12.54 -2.69 -6.85
N VAL A 70 11.61 -1.91 -7.41
CA VAL A 70 11.03 -2.17 -8.74
C VAL A 70 12.10 -2.07 -9.83
N ASP A 71 12.97 -1.06 -9.78
CA ASP A 71 14.04 -0.87 -10.74
C ASP A 71 15.12 -1.97 -10.61
N ALA A 72 15.32 -2.52 -9.41
CA ALA A 72 16.34 -3.54 -9.14
C ALA A 72 15.95 -4.99 -9.52
N VAL A 73 14.67 -5.32 -9.73
CA VAL A 73 14.31 -6.71 -10.10
C VAL A 73 14.80 -7.07 -11.52
N PRO A 74 15.13 -8.35 -11.79
CA PRO A 74 15.64 -8.76 -13.11
C PRO A 74 14.71 -8.37 -14.27
N PRO A 75 15.23 -8.15 -15.50
CA PRO A 75 14.40 -7.82 -16.67
C PRO A 75 13.36 -8.90 -17.02
N SER A 76 13.62 -10.16 -16.64
CA SER A 76 12.71 -11.28 -16.83
C SER A 76 11.54 -11.32 -15.84
N ALA A 77 11.56 -10.49 -14.79
CA ALA A 77 10.47 -10.43 -13.81
C ALA A 77 9.20 -9.85 -14.45
N THR A 78 8.08 -10.51 -14.18
CA THR A 78 6.75 -10.03 -14.56
C THR A 78 6.40 -8.73 -13.84
N THR A 79 5.42 -7.99 -14.37
CA THR A 79 4.94 -6.74 -13.76
C THR A 79 4.48 -6.95 -12.31
N LEU A 80 3.76 -8.04 -12.03
CA LEU A 80 3.28 -8.34 -10.68
C LEU A 80 4.41 -8.75 -9.74
N GLU A 81 5.46 -9.41 -10.22
CA GLU A 81 6.65 -9.70 -9.41
C GLU A 81 7.40 -8.42 -9.05
N ALA A 82 7.54 -7.47 -9.99
CA ALA A 82 8.14 -6.17 -9.73
C ALA A 82 7.34 -5.38 -8.68
N VAL A 83 6.01 -5.30 -8.82
CA VAL A 83 5.14 -4.65 -7.82
C VAL A 83 5.25 -5.35 -6.46
N THR A 84 5.23 -6.69 -6.43
CA THR A 84 5.36 -7.46 -5.18
C THR A 84 6.69 -7.16 -4.49
N ALA A 85 7.80 -7.13 -5.23
CA ALA A 85 9.12 -6.81 -4.69
C ALA A 85 9.17 -5.39 -4.12
N GLY A 86 8.63 -4.41 -4.86
CA GLY A 86 8.51 -3.02 -4.42
C GLY A 86 7.74 -2.88 -3.11
N LEU A 87 6.55 -3.48 -3.03
CA LEU A 87 5.70 -3.43 -1.85
C LEU A 87 6.36 -4.11 -0.64
N LYS A 88 7.00 -5.26 -0.81
CA LYS A 88 7.74 -5.94 0.26
C LYS A 88 8.89 -5.08 0.78
N ALA A 89 9.74 -4.57 -0.12
CA ALA A 89 10.89 -3.76 0.25
C ALA A 89 10.48 -2.48 1.01
N ALA A 90 9.43 -1.81 0.56
CA ALA A 90 8.94 -0.59 1.18
C ALA A 90 8.44 -0.78 2.63
N GLY A 91 8.07 -2.01 3.00
CA GLY A 91 7.68 -2.36 4.37
C GLY A 91 8.78 -2.14 5.41
N SER A 92 10.05 -2.16 5.00
CA SER A 92 11.20 -1.83 5.88
C SER A 92 11.17 -0.40 6.43
N VAL A 93 10.40 0.50 5.82
CA VAL A 93 10.24 1.89 6.24
C VAL A 93 9.14 2.03 7.29
N PHE A 94 8.25 1.04 7.45
CA PHE A 94 7.20 1.13 8.44
C PHE A 94 7.78 1.21 9.85
N PRO A 95 7.18 2.03 10.73
CA PRO A 95 7.43 1.92 12.15
C PRO A 95 6.79 0.64 12.70
N THR A 96 6.72 0.51 14.02
CA THR A 96 6.08 -0.64 14.66
C THR A 96 4.61 -0.79 14.21
N PRO A 97 4.07 -2.02 14.13
CA PRO A 97 2.66 -2.25 13.77
C PRO A 97 1.69 -1.45 14.64
N GLN A 98 2.01 -1.26 15.93
CA GLN A 98 1.20 -0.50 16.87
C GLN A 98 1.14 1.00 16.49
N LEU A 99 2.24 1.59 16.02
CA LEU A 99 2.24 2.98 15.57
C LEU A 99 1.46 3.14 14.26
N VAL A 100 1.61 2.20 13.33
CA VAL A 100 0.83 2.19 12.07
C VAL A 100 -0.67 2.03 12.37
N ARG A 101 -1.05 1.17 13.32
CA ARG A 101 -2.45 1.02 13.76
C ARG A 101 -3.03 2.32 14.32
N ARG A 102 -2.28 3.02 15.20
CA ARG A 102 -2.70 4.32 15.74
C ARG A 102 -2.87 5.37 14.65
N ARG A 103 -1.94 5.43 13.69
CA ARG A 103 -2.04 6.28 12.50
C ARG A 103 -3.30 6.00 11.70
N GLN A 104 -3.58 4.73 11.41
CA GLN A 104 -4.76 4.34 10.64
C GLN A 104 -6.06 4.72 11.36
N ALA A 105 -6.15 4.51 12.67
CA ALA A 105 -7.31 4.92 13.46
C ALA A 105 -7.54 6.45 13.38
N LEU A 106 -6.48 7.26 13.48
CA LEU A 106 -6.58 8.71 13.35
C LEU A 106 -7.07 9.13 11.95
N ILE A 107 -6.54 8.52 10.88
CA ILE A 107 -6.96 8.87 9.52
C ILE A 107 -8.43 8.50 9.30
N LEU A 108 -8.85 7.31 9.71
CA LEU A 108 -10.25 6.88 9.56
C LEU A 108 -11.23 7.76 10.33
N ALA A 109 -10.81 8.35 11.44
CA ALA A 109 -11.66 9.24 12.25
C ALA A 109 -11.78 10.68 11.69
N ASN A 110 -10.91 11.11 10.75
CA ASN A 110 -10.80 12.52 10.35
C ASN A 110 -10.83 12.67 8.80
N PRO A 111 -11.91 13.21 8.20
CA PRO A 111 -12.05 13.34 6.75
C PRO A 111 -10.90 14.05 6.04
N GLU A 112 -10.37 15.14 6.61
CA GLU A 112 -9.25 15.88 6.00
C GLU A 112 -7.93 15.07 5.96
N LEU A 113 -7.77 14.10 6.87
CA LEU A 113 -6.65 13.17 6.84
C LEU A 113 -6.86 12.08 5.79
N GLN A 114 -8.11 11.64 5.58
CA GLN A 114 -8.45 10.70 4.51
C GLN A 114 -8.19 11.32 3.13
N GLU A 115 -8.63 12.57 2.91
CA GLU A 115 -8.34 13.33 1.68
C GLU A 115 -6.84 13.44 1.44
N ARG A 116 -6.08 13.78 2.49
CA ARG A 116 -4.62 13.84 2.40
C ARG A 116 -3.99 12.50 2.05
N GLU A 117 -4.46 11.42 2.66
CA GLU A 117 -3.96 10.07 2.37
C GLU A 117 -4.26 9.66 0.93
N LEU A 118 -5.45 9.95 0.41
CA LEU A 118 -5.80 9.67 -0.98
C LEU A 118 -4.85 10.38 -1.97
N ILE A 119 -4.51 11.64 -1.72
CA ILE A 119 -3.53 12.38 -2.54
C ILE A 119 -2.15 11.72 -2.50
N LYS A 120 -1.70 11.27 -1.32
CA LYS A 120 -0.40 10.60 -1.16
C LYS A 120 -0.39 9.23 -1.86
N LEU A 121 -1.47 8.47 -1.78
CA LEU A 121 -1.62 7.19 -2.46
C LEU A 121 -1.66 7.35 -4.00
N ALA A 122 -2.34 8.37 -4.51
CA ALA A 122 -2.32 8.70 -5.94
C ALA A 122 -0.90 9.08 -6.41
N SER A 123 -0.17 9.86 -5.61
CA SER A 123 1.23 10.22 -5.90
C SER A 123 2.15 8.99 -5.90
N LEU A 124 1.88 8.02 -5.02
CA LEU A 124 2.59 6.74 -4.96
C LEU A 124 2.29 5.89 -6.21
N ALA A 125 1.01 5.76 -6.61
CA ALA A 125 0.62 5.07 -7.83
C ALA A 125 1.31 5.68 -9.07
N ALA A 126 1.30 7.00 -9.20
CA ALA A 126 1.98 7.68 -10.31
C ALA A 126 3.48 7.34 -10.38
N SER A 127 4.16 7.31 -9.22
CA SER A 127 5.60 7.01 -9.15
C SER A 127 5.90 5.53 -9.45
N LEU A 128 5.06 4.61 -8.99
CA LEU A 128 5.14 3.20 -9.31
C LEU A 128 4.88 2.95 -10.81
N GLY A 129 3.87 3.60 -11.38
CA GLY A 129 3.57 3.52 -12.80
C GLY A 129 4.74 4.00 -13.65
N GLU A 130 5.38 5.10 -13.26
CA GLU A 130 6.57 5.61 -13.95
C GLU A 130 7.76 4.64 -13.86
N ALA A 131 7.99 4.02 -12.70
CA ALA A 131 9.01 2.98 -12.57
C ALA A 131 8.72 1.77 -13.49
N LEU A 132 7.47 1.34 -13.58
CA LEU A 132 7.07 0.24 -14.47
C LEU A 132 7.23 0.62 -15.96
N ARG A 133 6.95 1.87 -16.35
CA ARG A 133 7.21 2.35 -17.72
C ARG A 133 8.71 2.35 -18.05
N ARG A 134 9.57 2.78 -17.12
CA ARG A 134 11.03 2.69 -17.30
C ARG A 134 11.52 1.26 -17.53
N ARG A 135 10.81 0.26 -16.99
CA ARG A 135 11.05 -1.17 -17.26
C ARG A 135 10.52 -1.66 -18.62
N GLY A 136 9.93 -0.78 -19.43
CA GLY A 136 9.39 -1.10 -20.75
C GLY A 136 7.95 -1.62 -20.74
N MET A 137 7.20 -1.45 -19.64
CA MET A 137 5.80 -1.85 -19.60
C MET A 137 4.93 -0.87 -20.41
N PRO A 138 3.96 -1.36 -21.21
CA PRO A 138 3.01 -0.49 -21.89
C PRO A 138 2.23 0.40 -20.91
N ASP A 139 1.88 1.61 -21.33
CA ASP A 139 1.29 2.64 -20.45
C ASP A 139 0.08 2.13 -19.65
N THR A 140 -0.90 1.53 -20.32
CA THR A 140 -2.11 1.00 -19.65
C THR A 140 -1.79 -0.13 -18.68
N ALA A 141 -0.80 -0.98 -19.00
CA ALA A 141 -0.39 -2.07 -18.13
C ALA A 141 0.36 -1.55 -16.89
N ALA A 142 1.22 -0.54 -17.05
CA ALA A 142 1.92 0.12 -15.96
C ALA A 142 0.96 0.83 -15.01
N GLU A 143 -0.01 1.57 -15.57
CA GLU A 143 -1.04 2.28 -14.79
C GLU A 143 -1.94 1.31 -14.02
N LEU A 144 -2.48 0.29 -14.70
CA LEU A 144 -3.32 -0.72 -14.05
C LEU A 144 -2.56 -1.46 -12.93
N ALA A 145 -1.30 -1.82 -13.17
CA ALA A 145 -0.48 -2.50 -12.17
C ALA A 145 -0.14 -1.59 -10.99
N ALA A 146 0.07 -0.29 -11.21
CA ALA A 146 0.35 0.67 -10.14
C ALA A 146 -0.87 0.91 -9.24
N GLU A 147 -2.04 1.14 -9.84
CA GLU A 147 -3.30 1.29 -9.09
C GLU A 147 -3.65 0.01 -8.32
N THR A 148 -3.45 -1.14 -8.96
CA THR A 148 -3.61 -2.45 -8.30
C THR A 148 -2.62 -2.62 -7.16
N GLY A 149 -1.37 -2.20 -7.33
CA GLY A 149 -0.35 -2.21 -6.27
C GLY A 149 -0.74 -1.36 -5.06
N VAL A 150 -1.36 -0.20 -5.27
CA VAL A 150 -1.92 0.62 -4.20
C VAL A 150 -3.10 -0.06 -3.52
N ALA A 151 -3.98 -0.73 -4.25
CA ALA A 151 -5.05 -1.53 -3.65
C ALA A 151 -4.50 -2.67 -2.77
N VAL A 152 -3.49 -3.39 -3.27
CA VAL A 152 -2.80 -4.46 -2.52
C VAL A 152 -2.15 -3.90 -1.26
N LEU A 153 -1.43 -2.76 -1.35
CA LEU A 153 -0.83 -2.08 -0.21
C LEU A 153 -1.85 -1.82 0.89
N ARG A 154 -3.00 -1.22 0.55
CA ARG A 154 -4.05 -0.88 1.53
C ARG A 154 -4.63 -2.13 2.22
N ILE A 155 -4.96 -3.15 1.44
CA ILE A 155 -5.55 -4.40 1.97
C ILE A 155 -4.52 -5.15 2.83
N ALA A 156 -3.27 -5.23 2.37
CA ALA A 156 -2.19 -5.86 3.14
C ALA A 156 -1.92 -5.09 4.44
N LEU A 157 -1.97 -3.76 4.43
CA LEU A 157 -1.78 -2.92 5.61
C LEU A 157 -2.83 -3.21 6.67
N THR A 158 -4.11 -3.24 6.29
CA THR A 158 -5.21 -3.59 7.20
C THR A 158 -5.00 -4.98 7.81
N ARG A 159 -4.72 -5.99 6.97
CA ARG A 159 -4.46 -7.36 7.45
C ARG A 159 -3.27 -7.45 8.39
N TRP A 160 -2.20 -6.70 8.12
CA TRP A 160 -0.99 -6.72 8.90
C TRP A 160 -1.18 -6.07 10.28
N ILE A 161 -1.82 -4.89 10.34
CA ILE A 161 -2.08 -4.24 11.64
C ILE A 161 -3.16 -4.95 12.46
N GLU A 162 -3.96 -5.83 11.87
CA GLU A 162 -4.97 -6.64 12.56
C GLU A 162 -4.48 -8.05 12.91
N ASP A 163 -3.28 -8.45 12.50
CA ASP A 163 -2.77 -9.80 12.73
C ASP A 163 -2.41 -10.03 14.22
N PRO A 164 -3.12 -10.91 14.94
CA PRO A 164 -2.85 -11.18 16.36
C PRO A 164 -1.56 -11.98 16.57
N VAL A 165 -1.03 -12.62 15.54
CA VAL A 165 0.22 -13.39 15.56
C VAL A 165 1.43 -12.53 15.14
N GLU A 166 1.18 -11.25 14.79
CA GLU A 166 2.21 -10.27 14.40
C GLU A 166 3.14 -10.78 13.29
N ARG A 167 2.58 -11.46 12.28
CA ARG A 167 3.35 -11.97 11.15
C ARG A 167 4.01 -10.82 10.36
N PRO A 168 5.16 -11.08 9.70
CA PRO A 168 5.87 -10.05 8.94
C PRO A 168 5.03 -9.48 7.79
N TRP A 169 5.25 -8.20 7.48
CA TRP A 169 4.60 -7.46 6.39
C TRP A 169 4.59 -8.23 5.06
N GLU A 170 5.70 -8.88 4.73
CA GLU A 170 5.91 -9.57 3.47
C GLU A 170 4.96 -10.76 3.28
N VAL A 171 4.51 -11.37 4.39
CA VAL A 171 3.50 -12.44 4.37
C VAL A 171 2.17 -11.88 3.88
N HIS A 172 1.74 -10.74 4.43
CA HIS A 172 0.47 -10.11 4.04
C HIS A 172 0.47 -9.62 2.60
N VAL A 173 1.59 -9.04 2.13
CA VAL A 173 1.73 -8.68 0.71
C VAL A 173 1.60 -9.91 -0.18
N SER A 174 2.27 -11.01 0.18
CA SER A 174 2.22 -12.25 -0.61
C SER A 174 0.80 -12.81 -0.68
N GLU A 175 0.11 -12.91 0.46
CA GLU A 175 -1.26 -13.44 0.53
C GLU A 175 -2.26 -12.60 -0.28
N VAL A 176 -2.17 -11.26 -0.22
CA VAL A 176 -3.06 -10.38 -1.00
C VAL A 176 -2.73 -10.42 -2.48
N MET A 177 -1.45 -10.55 -2.87
CA MET A 177 -1.06 -10.75 -4.26
C MET A 177 -1.54 -12.10 -4.81
N ASP A 178 -1.50 -13.16 -4.00
CA ASP A 178 -2.02 -14.48 -4.39
C ASP A 178 -3.54 -14.47 -4.54
N GLU A 179 -4.25 -13.73 -3.68
CA GLU A 179 -5.68 -13.45 -3.83
C GLU A 179 -5.99 -12.76 -5.16
N LEU A 180 -5.26 -11.68 -5.47
CA LEU A 180 -5.38 -10.94 -6.72
C LEU A 180 -5.18 -11.85 -7.95
N ARG A 181 -4.17 -12.72 -7.92
CA ARG A 181 -3.92 -13.69 -9.00
C ARG A 181 -5.08 -14.66 -9.17
N ARG A 182 -5.69 -15.11 -8.06
CA ARG A 182 -6.82 -16.05 -8.11
C ARG A 182 -8.06 -15.42 -8.73
N ILE A 183 -8.48 -14.24 -8.25
CA ILE A 183 -9.68 -13.56 -8.76
C ILE A 183 -9.55 -13.15 -10.24
N THR A 184 -8.33 -12.89 -10.71
CA THR A 184 -8.09 -12.57 -12.12
C THR A 184 -8.01 -13.81 -13.01
N ALA A 185 -7.58 -14.96 -12.48
CA ALA A 185 -7.54 -16.24 -13.19
C ALA A 185 -8.91 -16.93 -13.32
N GLU A 186 -9.82 -16.70 -12.37
CA GLU A 186 -11.16 -17.32 -12.32
C GLU A 186 -12.00 -17.12 -13.60
N ARG A 187 -11.73 -16.07 -14.40
CA ARG A 187 -12.40 -15.84 -15.69
C ARG A 187 -12.05 -16.82 -16.81
N SER A 188 -11.07 -17.71 -16.62
CA SER A 188 -10.70 -18.71 -17.64
C SER A 188 -11.54 -20.02 -17.56
N GLY A 189 -12.36 -20.19 -16.51
CA GLY A 189 -13.11 -21.43 -16.27
C GLY A 189 -14.46 -21.55 -17.01
N VAL A 190 -15.08 -20.45 -17.44
CA VAL A 190 -16.44 -20.48 -18.02
C VAL A 190 -16.45 -20.95 -19.48
N ALA A 191 -15.33 -20.78 -20.22
CA ALA A 191 -15.26 -21.18 -21.63
C ALA A 191 -15.09 -22.69 -21.88
N HIS A 192 -14.64 -23.47 -20.88
CA HIS A 192 -14.45 -24.92 -21.03
C HIS A 192 -15.68 -25.76 -20.67
N GLY A 193 -16.65 -25.21 -19.94
CA GLY A 193 -17.90 -25.90 -19.59
C GLY A 193 -18.89 -26.02 -20.76
N LEU A 194 -18.97 -25.01 -21.63
CA LEU A 194 -19.92 -25.00 -22.75
C LEU A 194 -19.51 -25.89 -23.94
N LYS A 195 -18.20 -26.07 -24.21
CA LYS A 195 -17.75 -26.98 -25.28
C LYS A 195 -17.96 -28.46 -24.94
N ARG A 196 -17.90 -28.83 -23.65
CA ARG A 196 -18.21 -30.21 -23.21
C ARG A 196 -19.70 -30.55 -23.25
N SER A 197 -20.57 -29.57 -23.02
CA SER A 197 -22.02 -29.74 -23.15
C SER A 197 -22.47 -29.89 -24.61
N MET A 198 -21.87 -29.13 -25.53
CA MET A 198 -22.20 -29.20 -26.97
C MET A 198 -21.60 -30.43 -27.69
N GLY A 199 -20.50 -31.00 -27.17
CA GLY A 199 -19.89 -32.22 -27.71
C GLY A 199 -20.59 -33.52 -27.30
N SER A 200 -21.16 -33.60 -26.09
CA SER A 200 -21.85 -34.81 -25.63
C SER A 200 -23.29 -34.94 -26.17
N GLY A 201 -23.94 -33.82 -26.50
CA GLY A 201 -25.28 -33.81 -27.11
C GLY A 201 -25.31 -34.38 -28.53
N ARG A 202 -24.24 -34.16 -29.33
CA ARG A 202 -24.14 -34.68 -30.71
C ARG A 202 -23.88 -36.19 -30.77
N ALA A 203 -23.01 -36.70 -29.90
CA ALA A 203 -22.72 -38.13 -29.81
C ALA A 203 -23.94 -38.96 -29.33
N ARG A 204 -24.82 -38.38 -28.51
CA ARG A 204 -26.05 -39.06 -28.05
C ARG A 204 -27.16 -39.09 -29.12
N ALA A 205 -27.20 -38.10 -30.00
CA ALA A 205 -28.17 -38.07 -31.11
C ALA A 205 -27.80 -39.07 -32.22
N GLU A 206 -26.51 -39.25 -32.52
CA GLU A 206 -26.05 -40.20 -33.55
C GLU A 206 -26.20 -41.66 -33.10
N ALA A 207 -26.05 -41.97 -31.81
CA ALA A 207 -26.25 -43.32 -31.29
C ALA A 207 -27.72 -43.78 -31.29
N SER A 208 -28.69 -42.85 -31.29
CA SER A 208 -30.12 -43.19 -31.28
C SER A 208 -30.69 -43.45 -32.68
N ALA A 209 -30.01 -43.04 -33.75
CA ALA A 209 -30.47 -43.20 -35.14
C ALA A 209 -30.05 -44.53 -35.79
N VAL A 210 -29.17 -45.31 -35.14
CA VAL A 210 -28.67 -46.61 -35.66
C VAL A 210 -29.44 -47.81 -35.09
N LEU A 211 -30.34 -47.58 -34.11
CA LEU A 211 -31.08 -48.62 -33.40
C LEU A 211 -32.61 -48.54 -33.56
N GLY A 212 -33.11 -47.81 -34.54
CA GLY A 212 -34.53 -47.78 -34.93
C GLY A 212 -34.70 -48.07 -36.41
#